data_AF-A0A6M3Y3C5-F1
#
_entry.id   AF-A0A6M3Y3C5-F1
#
_cell.length_a   1.000
_cell.length_b   1.000
_cell.length_c   1.000
_cell.angle_alpha   90.00
_cell.angle_beta   90.00
_cell.angle_gamma   90.00
#
_symmetry.space_group_name_H-M   'P 1'
#
loop_
_entity.id
_entity.type
_entity.pdbx_description
1 polymer ?
#
loop_
_entity_poly.entity_id
_entity_poly.type
_entity_poly.pdbx_seq_one_letter_code
_entity_poly.pdbx_strand_id
1 'polypeptide(L)'
;MLDDKRLGKQRIEAWQILQAIDNPSYGWQFHPAVNMWRPYREALICYGAAICAEWLSRGFKDTMFDRFFNLYTFQEVKEPAWLRHPKISKKLIDSHRSALLAKNPEWYSQFGWDVEPMDLSEKPLPYFWPEKETNYKYKNI
;
A
#
# COMPACT_ATOMS: atom_id res chain seq x y z
N MET A 1 4.74 -0.65 -12.57
CA MET A 1 3.32 -0.96 -12.84
C MET A 1 3.02 -2.34 -12.29
N LEU A 2 1.87 -2.55 -11.64
CA LEU A 2 1.49 -3.85 -11.08
C LEU A 2 0.89 -4.75 -12.15
N ASP A 3 1.13 -6.07 -12.06
CA ASP A 3 0.34 -7.05 -12.79
C ASP A 3 -1.11 -7.10 -12.30
N ASP A 4 -2.01 -7.62 -13.13
CA ASP A 4 -3.45 -7.62 -12.86
C ASP A 4 -3.81 -8.33 -11.55
N LYS A 5 -3.13 -9.44 -11.23
CA LYS A 5 -3.40 -10.19 -10.00
C LYS A 5 -3.11 -9.34 -8.76
N ARG A 6 -1.98 -8.62 -8.74
CA ARG A 6 -1.63 -7.78 -7.59
C ARG A 6 -2.41 -6.47 -7.57
N LEU A 7 -2.69 -5.88 -8.73
CA LEU A 7 -3.57 -4.71 -8.81
C LEU A 7 -4.98 -5.03 -8.28
N GLY A 8 -5.57 -6.14 -8.73
CA GLY A 8 -6.87 -6.62 -8.25
C GLY A 8 -6.89 -6.85 -6.75
N LYS A 9 -5.80 -7.38 -6.18
CA LYS A 9 -5.66 -7.61 -4.74
C LYS A 9 -5.54 -6.29 -3.95
N GLN A 10 -4.81 -5.30 -4.46
CA GLN A 10 -4.64 -4.00 -3.79
C GLN A 10 -5.98 -3.30 -3.54
N ARG A 11 -6.97 -3.42 -4.44
CA ARG A 11 -8.32 -2.87 -4.24
C ARG A 11 -8.99 -3.42 -2.98
N ILE A 12 -8.90 -4.74 -2.78
CA ILE A 12 -9.49 -5.43 -1.65
C ILE A 12 -8.72 -5.13 -0.36
N GLU A 13 -7.39 -5.17 -0.41
CA GLU A 13 -6.54 -4.90 0.76
C GLU A 13 -6.69 -3.46 1.25
N ALA A 14 -6.76 -2.47 0.34
CA ALA A 14 -7.01 -1.07 0.70
C ALA A 14 -8.35 -0.92 1.44
N TRP A 15 -9.41 -1.61 0.98
CA TRP A 15 -10.71 -1.59 1.65
C TRP A 15 -10.64 -2.26 3.03
N GLN A 16 -9.95 -3.40 3.16
CA GLN A 16 -9.78 -4.07 4.44
C GLN A 16 -9.02 -3.20 5.45
N ILE A 17 -7.98 -2.48 5.02
CA ILE A 17 -7.26 -1.53 5.86
C ILE A 17 -8.18 -0.39 6.29
N LEU A 18 -8.98 0.17 5.36
CA LEU A 18 -9.93 1.23 5.68
C LEU A 18 -10.96 0.76 6.72
N GLN A 19 -11.51 -0.44 6.56
CA GLN A 19 -12.42 -1.05 7.53
C GLN A 19 -11.74 -1.25 8.89
N ALA A 20 -10.47 -1.65 8.93
CA ALA A 20 -9.70 -1.75 10.17
C ALA A 20 -9.48 -0.39 10.84
N ILE A 21 -9.26 0.67 10.06
CA ILE A 21 -9.11 2.02 10.59
C ILE A 21 -10.43 2.53 11.19
N ASP A 22 -11.55 2.32 10.49
CA ASP A 22 -12.84 2.92 10.82
C ASP A 22 -13.66 2.14 11.85
N ASN A 23 -13.47 0.82 11.92
CA ASN A 23 -14.18 -0.05 12.84
C ASN A 23 -13.21 -0.70 13.83
N PRO A 24 -13.18 -0.26 15.10
CA PRO A 24 -12.31 -0.82 16.14
C PRO A 24 -12.52 -2.32 16.42
N SER A 25 -13.70 -2.85 16.09
CA SER A 25 -14.02 -4.28 16.24
C SER A 25 -13.61 -5.12 15.04
N TYR A 26 -13.16 -4.51 13.95
CA TYR A 26 -12.63 -5.25 12.79
C TYR A 26 -11.29 -5.90 13.15
N GLY A 27 -11.00 -7.09 12.62
CA GLY A 27 -9.71 -7.74 12.82
C GLY A 27 -8.53 -6.92 12.28
N TRP A 28 -7.29 -7.33 12.59
CA TRP A 28 -6.06 -6.73 12.03
C TRP A 28 -5.76 -5.28 12.48
N GLN A 29 -6.36 -4.79 13.56
CA GLN A 29 -6.13 -3.45 14.12
C GLN A 29 -4.65 -3.07 14.29
N PHE A 30 -3.82 -4.05 14.64
CA PHE A 30 -2.39 -3.90 14.92
C PHE A 30 -1.49 -4.28 13.75
N HIS A 31 -2.04 -4.57 12.56
CA HIS A 31 -1.23 -4.92 11.41
C HIS A 31 -0.37 -3.71 10.99
N PRO A 32 0.93 -3.89 10.66
CA PRO A 32 1.82 -2.77 10.32
C PRO A 32 1.31 -1.85 9.21
N ALA A 33 0.68 -2.42 8.16
CA ALA A 33 0.06 -1.62 7.11
C ALA A 33 -1.11 -0.76 7.61
N VAL A 34 -1.91 -1.26 8.56
CA VAL A 34 -3.00 -0.49 9.19
C VAL A 34 -2.41 0.66 10.00
N ASN A 35 -1.37 0.40 10.80
CA ASN A 35 -0.68 1.45 11.56
C ASN A 35 -0.08 2.52 10.66
N MET A 36 0.56 2.14 9.55
CA MET A 36 1.12 3.05 8.56
C MET A 36 0.06 3.99 7.95
N TRP A 37 -1.13 3.47 7.64
CA TRP A 37 -2.20 4.23 6.99
C TRP A 37 -3.14 4.97 7.95
N ARG A 38 -3.22 4.58 9.22
CA ARG A 38 -4.16 5.13 10.22
C ARG A 38 -4.15 6.67 10.30
N PRO A 39 -3.00 7.37 10.26
CA PRO A 39 -2.98 8.84 10.26
C PRO A 39 -3.38 9.50 8.93
N TYR A 40 -3.60 8.71 7.88
CA TYR A 40 -3.76 9.14 6.48
C TYR A 40 -4.99 8.49 5.83
N ARG A 41 -6.06 8.31 6.59
CA ARG A 41 -7.32 7.69 6.15
C ARG A 41 -7.83 8.24 4.81
N GLU A 42 -7.93 9.57 4.66
CA GLU A 42 -8.43 10.19 3.43
C GLU A 42 -7.50 9.92 2.22
N ALA A 43 -6.19 9.84 2.45
CA ALA A 43 -5.24 9.46 1.41
C ALA A 43 -5.39 7.99 1.00
N LEU A 44 -5.72 7.10 1.94
CA LEU A 44 -6.04 5.69 1.63
C LEU A 44 -7.31 5.57 0.77
N ILE A 45 -8.32 6.40 1.01
CA ILE A 45 -9.53 6.45 0.18
C ILE A 45 -9.17 6.86 -1.25
N CYS A 46 -8.38 7.93 -1.40
CA CYS A 46 -7.89 8.38 -2.70
C CYS A 46 -7.07 7.30 -3.41
N TYR A 47 -6.16 6.65 -2.68
CA TYR A 47 -5.38 5.53 -3.18
C TYR A 47 -6.27 4.38 -3.68
N GLY A 48 -7.24 3.94 -2.87
CA GLY A 48 -8.17 2.87 -3.22
C GLY A 48 -8.98 3.19 -4.48
N ALA A 49 -9.50 4.42 -4.57
CA ALA A 49 -10.20 4.90 -5.77
C ALA A 49 -9.31 4.90 -7.01
N ALA A 50 -8.05 5.35 -6.89
CA ALA A 50 -7.09 5.35 -8.00
C ALA A 50 -6.74 3.94 -8.49
N ILE A 51 -6.57 2.98 -7.58
CA ILE A 51 -6.34 1.57 -7.94
C ILE A 51 -7.57 0.97 -8.63
N CYS A 52 -8.79 1.32 -8.19
CA CYS A 52 -10.02 0.90 -8.85
C CYS A 52 -10.18 1.52 -10.23
N ALA A 53 -9.82 2.80 -10.41
CA ALA A 53 -9.83 3.45 -11.71
C ALA A 53 -8.85 2.80 -12.69
N GLU A 54 -7.64 2.45 -12.24
CA GLU A 54 -6.66 1.70 -13.04
C GLU A 54 -7.14 0.27 -13.36
N TRP A 55 -7.92 -0.36 -12.48
CA TRP A 55 -8.52 -1.66 -12.77
C TRP A 55 -9.60 -1.57 -13.86
N LEU A 56 -10.45 -0.55 -13.80
CA LEU A 56 -11.45 -0.25 -14.82
C LEU A 56 -10.82 0.11 -16.16
N SER A 57 -9.74 0.90 -16.16
CA SER A 57 -9.04 1.33 -17.39
C SER A 57 -8.48 0.14 -18.19
N ARG A 58 -8.12 -0.96 -17.50
CA ARG A 58 -7.68 -2.23 -18.11
C ARG A 58 -8.84 -3.09 -18.65
N GLY A 59 -10.08 -2.60 -18.59
CA GLY A 59 -11.26 -3.29 -19.13
C GLY A 59 -11.89 -4.32 -18.19
N PHE A 60 -11.47 -4.37 -16.92
CA PHE A 60 -12.07 -5.24 -15.93
C PHE A 60 -13.31 -4.61 -15.28
N LYS A 61 -14.21 -5.44 -14.76
CA LYS A 61 -15.34 -4.99 -13.93
C LYS A 61 -14.87 -4.74 -12.49
N ASP A 62 -15.40 -3.69 -11.88
CA ASP A 62 -15.08 -3.28 -10.50
C ASP A 62 -16.34 -3.22 -9.63
N THR A 63 -16.22 -3.62 -8.36
CA THR A 63 -17.30 -3.58 -7.35
C THR A 63 -16.91 -2.83 -6.08
N MET A 64 -15.71 -2.23 -6.08
CA MET A 64 -15.09 -1.54 -4.94
C MET A 64 -15.01 -0.03 -5.18
N PHE A 65 -14.96 0.43 -6.43
CA PHE A 65 -14.83 1.83 -6.81
C PHE A 65 -15.86 2.71 -6.08
N ASP A 66 -17.14 2.37 -6.19
CA ASP A 66 -18.22 3.13 -5.55
C ASP A 66 -18.07 3.19 -4.02
N ARG A 67 -17.49 2.16 -3.41
CA ARG A 67 -17.26 2.15 -1.94
C ARG A 67 -16.26 3.21 -1.52
N PHE A 68 -15.18 3.39 -2.29
CA PHE A 68 -14.21 4.45 -2.03
C PHE A 68 -14.76 5.81 -2.43
N PHE A 69 -15.40 5.89 -3.59
CA PHE A 69 -15.97 7.14 -4.12
C PHE A 69 -17.00 7.74 -3.16
N ASN A 70 -17.89 6.93 -2.59
CA ASN A 70 -18.91 7.38 -1.64
C ASN A 70 -18.34 7.86 -0.29
N LEU A 71 -17.09 7.51 0.04
CA LEU A 71 -16.40 7.99 1.23
C LEU A 71 -15.53 9.21 0.96
N TYR A 72 -15.35 9.60 -0.30
CA TYR A 72 -14.57 10.77 -0.65
C TYR A 72 -15.23 12.05 -0.10
N THR A 73 -14.42 12.92 0.49
CA THR A 73 -14.86 14.21 1.02
C THR A 73 -14.02 15.34 0.42
N PHE A 74 -14.54 16.57 0.43
CA PHE A 74 -13.78 17.76 0.01
C PHE A 74 -12.77 18.26 1.08
N GLN A 75 -12.45 17.43 2.07
CA GLN A 75 -11.49 17.78 3.10
C GLN A 75 -10.05 17.76 2.55
N GLU A 76 -9.16 18.48 3.22
CA GLU A 76 -7.74 18.44 2.90
C GLU A 76 -7.18 17.03 3.11
N VAL A 77 -6.63 16.44 2.06
CA VAL A 77 -6.00 15.13 2.12
C VAL A 77 -4.58 15.28 2.68
N LYS A 78 -4.39 14.87 3.93
CA LYS A 78 -3.05 14.81 4.53
C LYS A 78 -2.18 13.81 3.78
N GLU A 79 -1.14 14.30 3.12
CA GLU A 79 -0.17 13.46 2.42
C GLU A 79 0.61 12.57 3.40
N PRO A 80 0.78 11.27 3.11
CA PRO A 80 1.61 10.39 3.92
C PRO A 80 3.08 10.86 4.04
N ALA A 81 3.55 11.16 5.25
CA ALA A 81 4.89 11.71 5.47
C ALA A 81 6.02 10.78 5.00
N TRP A 82 5.78 9.47 5.01
CA TRP A 82 6.73 8.47 4.51
C TRP A 82 6.94 8.55 2.99
N LEU A 83 6.00 9.11 2.21
CA LEU A 83 6.21 9.36 0.76
C LEU A 83 7.27 10.43 0.54
N ARG A 84 7.25 11.47 1.37
CA ARG A 84 8.13 12.64 1.25
C ARG A 84 9.54 12.40 1.80
N HIS A 85 9.72 11.39 2.66
CA HIS A 85 11.03 11.08 3.24
C HIS A 85 11.81 10.10 2.34
N PRO A 86 12.85 10.53 1.60
CA PRO A 86 13.43 9.72 0.52
C PRO A 86 13.95 8.35 0.98
N LYS A 87 14.67 8.30 2.11
CA LYS A 87 15.19 7.02 2.66
C LYS A 87 14.09 6.05 3.11
N ILE A 88 12.98 6.55 3.64
CA ILE A 88 11.87 5.73 4.14
C ILE A 88 11.02 5.24 2.97
N SER A 89 10.68 6.16 2.06
CA SER A 89 9.99 5.86 0.81
C SER A 89 10.74 4.79 0.02
N LYS A 90 12.07 4.94 -0.14
CA LYS A 90 12.91 3.93 -0.81
C LYS A 90 12.84 2.56 -0.13
N LYS A 91 12.98 2.48 1.20
CA LYS A 91 12.90 1.19 1.93
C LYS A 91 11.53 0.51 1.80
N LEU A 92 10.45 1.28 1.88
CA LEU A 92 9.09 0.79 1.66
C LEU A 92 8.97 0.20 0.26
N ILE A 93 9.33 0.99 -0.76
CA ILE A 93 9.26 0.60 -2.17
C ILE A 93 10.11 -0.63 -2.46
N ASP A 94 11.36 -0.66 -1.99
CA ASP A 94 12.31 -1.74 -2.26
C ASP A 94 11.86 -3.08 -1.65
N SER A 95 11.43 -3.08 -0.39
CA SER A 95 10.87 -4.31 0.22
C SER A 95 9.65 -4.83 -0.53
N HIS A 96 8.79 -3.95 -1.04
CA HIS A 96 7.62 -4.35 -1.82
C HIS A 96 7.99 -4.82 -3.23
N ARG A 97 8.96 -4.19 -3.88
CA ARG A 97 9.52 -4.61 -5.17
C ARG A 97 10.17 -5.98 -5.08
N SER A 98 10.98 -6.20 -4.04
CA SER A 98 11.57 -7.49 -3.71
C SER A 98 10.51 -8.59 -3.56
N ALA A 99 9.39 -8.29 -2.89
CA ALA A 99 8.26 -9.21 -2.80
C ALA A 99 7.57 -9.46 -4.15
N LEU A 100 7.42 -8.42 -4.98
CA LEU A 100 6.82 -8.54 -6.30
C LEU A 100 7.68 -9.40 -7.22
N LEU A 101 9.00 -9.18 -7.27
CA LEU A 101 9.96 -10.00 -8.01
C LEU A 101 9.87 -11.47 -7.60
N ALA A 102 9.88 -11.77 -6.29
CA ALA A 102 9.76 -13.15 -5.81
C ALA A 102 8.41 -13.79 -6.21
N LYS A 103 7.34 -13.00 -6.29
CA LYS A 103 5.97 -13.46 -6.59
C LYS A 103 5.71 -13.66 -8.09
N ASN A 104 6.41 -12.95 -8.97
CA ASN A 104 6.29 -13.08 -10.42
C ASN A 104 7.58 -12.56 -11.12
N PRO A 105 8.65 -13.35 -11.13
CA PRO A 105 9.95 -12.91 -11.65
C PRO A 105 9.88 -12.46 -13.11
N GLU A 106 9.20 -13.22 -13.97
CA GLU A 106 9.09 -12.93 -15.41
C GLU A 106 8.50 -11.54 -15.68
N TRP A 107 7.42 -11.20 -14.97
CA TRP A 107 6.80 -9.89 -15.14
C TRP A 107 7.64 -8.76 -14.55
N TYR A 108 8.18 -8.90 -13.33
CA TYR A 108 8.78 -7.76 -12.64
C TYR A 108 10.25 -7.51 -13.01
N SER A 109 10.97 -8.51 -13.53
CA SER A 109 12.36 -8.33 -13.98
C SER A 109 12.50 -7.30 -15.11
N GLN A 110 11.44 -7.06 -15.89
CA GLN A 110 11.45 -6.06 -16.98
C GLN A 110 11.74 -4.62 -16.49
N PHE A 111 11.51 -4.34 -15.20
CA PHE A 111 11.67 -2.99 -14.65
C PHE A 111 13.09 -2.68 -14.17
N GLY A 112 14.00 -3.66 -14.18
CA GLY A 112 15.42 -3.46 -13.82
C GLY A 112 15.62 -2.89 -12.41
N TRP A 113 14.80 -3.30 -11.44
CA TRP A 113 14.93 -2.82 -10.06
C TRP A 113 16.20 -3.38 -9.41
N ASP A 114 16.99 -2.49 -8.81
CA ASP A 114 18.18 -2.82 -8.02
C ASP A 114 17.80 -3.34 -6.61
N VAL A 115 17.10 -4.48 -6.58
CA VAL A 115 16.71 -5.22 -5.38
C VAL A 115 16.63 -6.72 -5.68
N GLU A 116 17.12 -7.54 -4.75
CA GLU A 116 16.98 -9.00 -4.86
C GLU A 116 15.57 -9.45 -4.46
N PRO A 117 15.03 -10.54 -5.07
CA PRO A 117 13.76 -11.11 -4.64
C PRO A 117 13.88 -11.67 -3.21
N MET A 118 12.90 -11.36 -2.35
CA MET A 118 12.89 -11.88 -0.98
C MET A 118 12.53 -13.37 -0.96
N ASP A 119 12.98 -14.08 0.08
CA ASP A 119 12.56 -15.44 0.32
C ASP A 119 11.11 -15.48 0.84
N LEU A 120 10.21 -16.06 0.05
CA LEU A 120 8.79 -16.20 0.41
C LEU A 120 8.56 -17.29 1.48
N SER A 121 9.57 -18.09 1.80
CA SER A 121 9.55 -19.10 2.87
C SER A 121 9.67 -18.49 4.27
N GLU A 122 10.31 -17.31 4.39
CA GLU A 122 10.49 -16.61 5.67
C GLU A 122 9.16 -16.23 6.34
N LYS A 123 9.11 -16.32 7.68
CA LYS A 123 7.96 -15.93 8.51
C LYS A 123 8.44 -15.17 9.76
N PRO A 124 8.00 -13.91 9.97
CA PRO A 124 7.20 -13.09 9.06
C PRO A 124 8.00 -12.72 7.80
N LEU A 125 7.30 -12.39 6.71
CA LEU A 125 7.96 -11.87 5.51
C LEU A 125 8.62 -10.50 5.82
N PRO A 126 9.79 -10.19 5.25
CA PRO A 126 10.58 -9.00 5.61
C PRO A 126 10.09 -7.71 4.93
N TYR A 127 8.78 -7.43 4.99
CA TYR A 127 8.24 -6.15 4.53
C TYR A 127 8.66 -5.03 5.46
N PHE A 128 9.08 -3.90 4.88
CA PHE A 128 9.27 -2.68 5.65
C PHE A 128 7.97 -1.88 5.70
N TRP A 129 7.51 -1.54 6.91
CA TRP A 129 6.36 -0.68 7.16
C TRP A 129 6.74 0.52 8.02
N PRO A 130 6.52 1.75 7.57
CA PRO A 130 6.78 2.94 8.35
C PRO A 130 5.60 3.27 9.29
N GLU A 131 5.49 2.54 10.39
CA GLU A 131 4.32 2.52 11.28
C GLU A 131 4.13 3.76 12.17
N LYS A 132 5.18 4.51 12.49
CA LYS A 132 5.12 5.66 13.42
C LYS A 132 5.79 6.89 12.83
N GLU A 133 5.08 8.02 12.81
CA GLU A 133 5.61 9.32 12.36
C GLU A 133 6.87 9.76 13.14
N THR A 134 7.00 9.32 14.38
CA THR A 134 8.17 9.59 15.23
C THR A 134 9.47 9.02 14.65
N ASN A 135 9.43 8.00 13.79
CA ASN A 135 10.61 7.44 13.14
C ASN A 135 11.22 8.35 12.05
N TYR A 136 10.53 9.43 11.67
CA TYR A 136 10.97 10.35 10.62
C TYR A 136 11.79 11.53 11.15
N LYS A 137 11.72 11.83 12.46
CA LYS A 137 12.38 13.00 13.07
C LYS A 137 13.80 12.73 13.61
N TYR A 138 14.22 11.47 13.75
CA TYR A 138 15.48 11.10 14.42
C TYR A 138 16.55 10.46 13.52
N LYS A 139 16.44 10.57 12.19
CA LYS A 139 17.46 10.04 11.24
C LYS A 139 18.11 11.11 10.36
N ASN A 140 18.13 12.35 10.85
CA ASN A 140 18.97 13.46 10.38
C ASN A 140 20.08 13.76 11.40
N ILE A 141 20.74 12.72 11.92
CA ILE A 141 22.08 12.80 12.52
C ILE A 141 22.93 11.77 11.78
#